data_AF-A0A846G0J2-F1
#
_entry.id   AF-A0A846G0J2-F1
#
_cell.length_a   1.000
_cell.length_b   1.000
_cell.length_c   1.000
_cell.angle_alpha   90.00
_cell.angle_beta   90.00
_cell.angle_gamma   90.00
#
_symmetry.space_group_name_H-M   'P 1'
#
loop_
_entity.id
_entity.type
_entity.pdbx_description
1 polymer ?
#
loop_
_entity_poly.entity_id
_entity_poly.type
_entity_poly.pdbx_seq_one_letter_code
_entity_poly.pdbx_strand_id
1 'polypeptide(L)'
;MEKAYGAWLKVLHLSGKITPVSDNDLINLSVNNREILNAYAGLGLIQFKSAQNLQKTPKQALFYVNKVMGESGKDFHIQELQKNWLWSPRARQDWDFLLNFNIQKQAFEQNKDFEGIAVISCPVEYL
;
A
#
# COMPACT_ATOMS: atom_id res chain seq x y z
N MET A 1 -7.78 17.78 14.13
CA MET A 1 -6.36 17.37 14.06
C MET A 1 -6.08 16.12 14.89
N GLU A 2 -6.66 16.01 16.09
CA GLU A 2 -6.45 14.86 16.99
C GLU A 2 -6.82 13.49 16.39
N LYS A 3 -7.89 13.38 15.59
CA LYS A 3 -8.28 12.11 14.95
C LYS A 3 -7.26 11.57 13.95
N ALA A 4 -6.71 12.45 13.11
CA ALA A 4 -5.69 12.07 12.13
C ALA A 4 -4.38 11.67 12.81
N TYR A 5 -4.01 12.38 13.88
CA TYR A 5 -2.86 12.04 14.72
C TYR A 5 -3.04 10.69 15.42
N GLY A 6 -4.21 10.45 16.01
CA GLY A 6 -4.56 9.16 16.62
C GLY A 6 -4.54 8.01 15.61
N ALA A 7 -5.05 8.23 14.40
CA ALA A 7 -4.98 7.25 13.32
C ALA A 7 -3.54 6.93 12.92
N TRP A 8 -2.69 7.96 12.84
CA TRP A 8 -1.28 7.81 12.50
C TRP A 8 -0.52 7.02 13.58
N LEU A 9 -0.74 7.34 14.86
CA LEU A 9 -0.18 6.58 15.98
C LEU A 9 -0.66 5.13 15.99
N LYS A 10 -1.95 4.89 15.76
CA LYS A 10 -2.53 3.54 15.68
C LYS A 10 -1.90 2.72 14.57
N VAL A 11 -1.73 3.29 13.38
CA VAL A 11 -1.07 2.59 12.27
C VAL A 11 0.41 2.34 12.56
N LEU A 12 1.13 3.29 13.17
CA LEU A 12 2.52 3.07 13.57
C LEU A 12 2.66 1.92 14.54
N HIS A 13 1.77 1.84 15.55
CA HIS A 13 1.72 0.74 16.50
C HIS A 13 1.40 -0.60 15.81
N LEU A 14 0.33 -0.66 15.01
CA LEU A 14 -0.06 -1.86 14.25
C LEU A 14 1.03 -2.32 13.26
N SER A 15 1.85 -1.39 12.77
CA SER A 15 2.97 -1.70 11.87
C SER A 15 4.23 -2.17 12.58
N GLY A 16 4.23 -2.25 13.92
CA GLY A 16 5.38 -2.63 14.72
C GLY A 16 6.49 -1.58 14.76
N LYS A 17 6.20 -0.33 14.37
CA LYS A 17 7.18 0.76 14.33
C LYS A 17 7.38 1.46 15.68
N ILE A 18 6.47 1.26 16.64
CA ILE A 18 6.52 1.84 17.99
C ILE A 18 6.03 0.83 19.05
N THR A 19 6.62 0.85 20.25
CA THR A 19 6.24 0.06 21.45
C THR A 19 6.43 0.86 22.75
N PRO A 20 5.59 0.69 23.79
CA PRO A 20 4.15 0.94 23.80
C PRO A 20 3.85 2.40 24.21
N VAL A 21 2.95 3.05 23.45
CA VAL A 21 2.07 4.06 24.04
C VAL A 21 1.04 3.28 24.84
N SER A 22 0.69 3.70 26.05
CA SER A 22 -0.32 3.03 26.90
C SER A 22 -1.55 2.65 26.06
N ASP A 23 -1.86 1.35 26.00
CA ASP A 23 -3.01 0.85 25.22
C ASP A 23 -4.31 1.57 25.58
N ASN A 24 -4.42 2.04 26.83
CA ASN A 24 -5.56 2.80 27.33
C ASN A 24 -5.76 4.16 26.63
N ASP A 25 -4.70 4.82 26.17
CA ASP A 25 -4.79 6.09 25.45
C ASP A 25 -5.14 5.89 23.97
N LEU A 26 -4.75 4.73 23.41
CA LEU A 26 -4.96 4.36 22.02
C LEU A 26 -6.34 3.71 21.78
N ILE A 27 -6.89 3.01 22.77
CA ILE A 27 -8.24 2.43 22.77
C ILE A 27 -9.32 3.52 22.93
N ASN A 28 -9.02 4.61 23.65
CA ASN A 28 -9.95 5.72 23.84
C ASN A 28 -10.05 6.68 22.64
N LEU A 29 -9.12 6.59 21.69
CA LEU A 29 -9.24 7.29 20.42
C LEU A 29 -10.23 6.56 19.51
N SER A 30 -11.45 7.09 19.42
CA SER A 30 -12.45 6.69 18.43
C SER A 30 -11.96 7.03 17.01
N VAL A 31 -11.10 6.15 16.48
CA VAL A 31 -10.59 6.23 15.10
C VAL A 31 -11.38 5.25 14.26
N ASN A 32 -12.07 5.76 13.25
CA ASN A 32 -12.82 4.92 12.33
C ASN A 32 -11.88 4.18 11.35
N ASN A 33 -12.37 3.10 10.72
CA ASN A 33 -11.53 2.30 9.82
C ASN A 33 -10.98 3.12 8.64
N ARG A 34 -11.74 4.10 8.14
CA ARG A 34 -11.31 4.95 7.01
C ARG A 34 -10.12 5.85 7.38
N GLU A 35 -10.07 6.34 8.61
CA GLU A 35 -8.94 7.12 9.13
C GLU A 35 -7.69 6.26 9.25
N ILE A 36 -7.83 5.00 9.71
CA ILE A 36 -6.74 4.01 9.75
C ILE A 36 -6.21 3.74 8.34
N LEU A 37 -7.09 3.50 7.37
CA LEU A 37 -6.69 3.24 5.99
C LEU A 37 -6.05 4.47 5.32
N ASN A 38 -6.53 5.68 5.60
CA ASN A 38 -5.86 6.91 5.17
C ASN A 38 -4.45 7.04 5.76
N ALA A 39 -4.26 6.66 7.03
CA ALA A 39 -2.95 6.65 7.66
C ALA A 39 -2.02 5.60 7.04
N TYR A 40 -2.51 4.39 6.72
CA TYR A 40 -1.75 3.41 5.95
C TYR A 40 -1.36 3.94 4.56
N ALA A 41 -2.30 4.58 3.86
CA ALA A 41 -2.04 5.15 2.55
C ALA A 41 -0.97 6.25 2.62
N GLY A 42 -1.03 7.12 3.63
CA GLY A 42 -0.01 8.12 3.92
C GLY A 42 1.38 7.50 4.19
N LEU A 43 1.45 6.43 4.97
CA LEU A 43 2.71 5.69 5.17
C LEU A 43 3.22 5.09 3.85
N GLY A 44 2.34 4.57 3.01
CA GLY A 44 2.68 4.10 1.66
C GLY A 44 3.39 5.18 0.85
N LEU A 45 2.83 6.38 0.79
CA LEU A 45 3.41 7.52 0.06
C LEU A 45 4.77 7.95 0.62
N ILE A 46 4.93 8.02 1.94
CA ILE A 46 6.20 8.40 2.58
C ILE A 46 7.27 7.36 2.29
N GLN A 47 6.95 6.07 2.46
CA GLN A 47 7.88 4.98 2.17
C GLN A 47 8.26 4.93 0.70
N PHE A 48 7.31 5.21 -0.19
CA PHE A 48 7.55 5.24 -1.62
C PHE A 48 8.53 6.34 -2.01
N LYS A 49 8.36 7.56 -1.50
CA LYS A 49 9.31 8.67 -1.72
C LYS A 49 10.68 8.37 -1.13
N SER A 50 10.73 7.83 0.08
CA SER A 50 11.98 7.42 0.72
C SER A 50 12.74 6.39 -0.13
N ALA A 51 12.03 5.37 -0.62
CA ALA A 51 12.61 4.35 -1.48
C ALA A 51 13.12 4.90 -2.82
N GLN A 52 12.39 5.83 -3.45
CA GLN A 52 12.85 6.52 -4.67
C GLN A 52 14.14 7.31 -4.43
N ASN A 53 14.20 8.09 -3.35
CA ASN A 53 15.39 8.87 -2.99
C ASN A 53 16.60 7.96 -2.73
N LEU A 54 16.37 6.78 -2.15
CA LEU A 54 17.41 5.79 -1.87
C LEU A 54 17.66 4.82 -3.03
N GLN A 55 16.94 4.96 -4.15
CA GLN A 55 16.99 4.05 -5.31
C GLN A 55 16.77 2.57 -4.93
N LYS A 56 15.85 2.30 -3.99
CA LYS A 56 15.52 0.96 -3.49
C LYS A 56 14.13 0.52 -3.94
N THR A 57 13.92 -0.79 -3.98
CA THR A 57 12.57 -1.35 -4.16
C THR A 57 11.66 -0.92 -3.00
N PRO A 58 10.48 -0.34 -3.27
CA PRO A 58 9.61 0.20 -2.23
C PRO A 58 8.74 -0.89 -1.56
N LYS A 59 9.35 -1.98 -1.07
CA LYS A 59 8.62 -3.16 -0.53
C LYS A 59 7.60 -2.78 0.55
N GLN A 60 7.95 -1.90 1.47
CA GLN A 60 7.06 -1.47 2.55
C GLN A 60 5.89 -0.61 2.03
N ALA A 61 6.13 0.22 1.00
CA ALA A 61 5.07 1.00 0.39
C ALA A 61 4.03 0.09 -0.28
N LEU A 62 4.51 -0.93 -1.00
CA LEU A 62 3.66 -1.93 -1.65
C LEU A 62 2.82 -2.71 -0.63
N PHE A 63 3.40 -3.07 0.53
CA PHE A 63 2.65 -3.71 1.61
C PHE A 63 1.46 -2.85 2.06
N TYR A 64 1.68 -1.55 2.32
CA TYR A 64 0.60 -0.65 2.74
C TYR A 64 -0.44 -0.41 1.64
N VAL A 65 -0.02 -0.34 0.38
CA VAL A 65 -0.94 -0.22 -0.76
C VAL A 65 -1.82 -1.46 -0.86
N ASN A 66 -1.24 -2.66 -0.78
CA ASN A 66 -2.00 -3.90 -0.81
C ASN A 66 -2.99 -3.99 0.35
N LYS A 67 -2.61 -3.53 1.54
CA LYS A 67 -3.51 -3.44 2.70
C LYS A 67 -4.70 -2.53 2.42
N VAL A 68 -4.45 -1.30 1.94
CA VAL A 68 -5.51 -0.31 1.66
C VAL A 68 -6.43 -0.77 0.53
N MET A 69 -5.85 -1.24 -0.58
CA MET A 69 -6.63 -1.67 -1.75
C MET A 69 -7.40 -2.97 -1.50
N GLY A 70 -6.86 -3.87 -0.67
CA GLY A 70 -7.54 -5.11 -0.28
C GLY A 70 -8.75 -4.86 0.63
N GLU A 71 -8.68 -3.87 1.52
CA GLU A 71 -9.79 -3.57 2.44
C GLU A 71 -10.84 -2.61 1.87
N SER A 72 -10.43 -1.63 1.07
CA SER A 72 -11.30 -0.53 0.65
C SER A 72 -10.90 0.04 -0.71
N GLY A 73 -10.47 -0.80 -1.65
CA GLY A 73 -9.97 -0.35 -2.96
C GLY A 73 -10.87 0.65 -3.68
N LYS A 74 -12.20 0.46 -3.65
CA LYS A 74 -13.18 1.38 -4.25
C LYS A 74 -13.07 2.81 -3.71
N ASP A 75 -12.92 2.98 -2.39
CA ASP A 75 -12.84 4.30 -1.76
C ASP A 75 -11.47 4.97 -1.91
N PHE A 76 -10.45 4.18 -2.29
CA PHE A 76 -9.07 4.61 -2.47
C PHE A 76 -8.64 4.65 -3.95
N HIS A 77 -9.59 4.53 -4.88
CA HIS A 77 -9.40 4.92 -6.27
C HIS A 77 -9.37 6.45 -6.40
N ILE A 78 -8.59 6.96 -7.37
CA ILE A 78 -8.35 8.39 -7.56
C ILE A 78 -9.65 9.21 -7.66
N GLN A 79 -10.66 8.66 -8.34
CA GLN A 79 -11.97 9.29 -8.52
C GLN A 79 -12.76 9.49 -7.22
N GLU A 80 -12.50 8.67 -6.21
CA GLU A 80 -13.10 8.82 -4.88
C GLU A 80 -12.22 9.67 -3.97
N LEU A 81 -10.90 9.52 -4.06
CA LEU A 81 -9.94 10.34 -3.31
C LEU A 81 -10.08 11.84 -3.63
N GLN A 82 -10.45 12.20 -4.87
CA GLN A 82 -10.61 13.60 -5.24
C GLN A 82 -11.72 14.33 -4.46
N LYS A 83 -12.70 13.58 -3.94
CA LYS A 83 -13.82 14.11 -3.16
C LYS A 83 -13.43 14.38 -1.70
N ASN A 84 -12.25 13.92 -1.27
CA ASN A 84 -11.78 14.04 0.11
C ASN A 84 -10.70 15.12 0.21
N TRP A 85 -10.95 16.13 1.05
CA TRP A 85 -10.04 17.25 1.29
C TRP A 85 -8.66 16.84 1.80
N LEU A 86 -8.53 15.68 2.44
CA LEU A 86 -7.27 15.14 2.94
C LEU A 86 -6.28 14.85 1.81
N TRP A 87 -6.79 14.57 0.61
CA TRP A 87 -6.02 14.13 -0.54
C TRP A 87 -5.74 15.29 -1.50
N SER A 88 -4.59 15.94 -1.32
CA SER A 88 -4.12 16.98 -2.23
C SER A 88 -3.91 16.43 -3.66
N PRO A 89 -3.95 17.29 -4.70
CA PRO A 89 -3.71 16.85 -6.08
C PRO A 89 -2.41 16.05 -6.24
N ARG A 90 -1.33 16.51 -5.58
CA ARG A 90 -0.04 15.82 -5.61
C ARG A 90 -0.07 14.47 -4.88
N ALA A 91 -0.73 14.39 -3.73
CA ALA A 91 -0.88 13.11 -3.02
C ALA A 91 -1.66 12.08 -3.85
N ARG A 92 -2.69 12.53 -4.59
CA ARG A 92 -3.44 11.67 -5.51
C ARG A 92 -2.59 11.18 -6.68
N GLN A 93 -1.76 12.04 -7.28
CA GLN A 93 -0.81 11.66 -8.33
C GLN A 93 0.23 10.66 -7.84
N ASP A 94 0.84 10.91 -6.68
CA ASP A 94 1.83 10.01 -6.09
C ASP A 94 1.20 8.64 -5.76
N TRP A 95 -0.06 8.62 -5.32
CA TRP A 95 -0.81 7.40 -5.05
C TRP A 95 -1.12 6.62 -6.32
N ASP A 96 -1.59 7.31 -7.38
CA ASP A 96 -1.86 6.70 -8.67
C ASP A 96 -0.59 6.05 -9.27
N PHE A 97 0.54 6.76 -9.20
CA PHE A 97 1.82 6.22 -9.64
C PHE A 97 2.20 4.95 -8.87
N LEU A 98 2.02 4.97 -7.54
CA LEU A 98 2.30 3.83 -6.68
C LEU A 98 1.37 2.62 -6.97
N LEU A 99 0.09 2.86 -7.26
CA LEU A 99 -0.85 1.82 -7.69
C LEU A 99 -0.40 1.18 -9.01
N ASN A 100 -0.06 2.00 -10.01
CA ASN A 100 0.40 1.53 -11.32
C ASN A 100 1.71 0.73 -11.20
N PHE A 101 2.65 1.22 -10.38
CA PHE A 101 3.89 0.50 -10.08
C PHE A 101 3.63 -0.87 -9.44
N ASN A 102 2.68 -0.96 -8.51
CA ASN A 102 2.29 -2.22 -7.87
C ASN A 102 1.69 -3.21 -8.88
N ILE A 103 0.79 -2.75 -9.75
CA ILE A 103 0.17 -3.58 -10.80
C ILE A 103 1.24 -4.13 -11.75
N GLN A 104 2.15 -3.28 -12.23
CA GLN A 104 3.22 -3.70 -13.13
C GLN A 104 4.14 -4.74 -12.47
N LYS A 105 4.48 -4.53 -11.19
CA LYS A 105 5.29 -5.48 -10.44
C LYS A 105 4.58 -6.83 -10.28
N GLN A 106 3.30 -6.85 -9.94
CA GLN A 106 2.54 -8.09 -9.82
C GLN A 106 2.45 -8.83 -11.16
N ALA A 107 2.22 -8.12 -12.26
CA ALA A 107 2.21 -8.72 -13.59
C ALA A 107 3.58 -9.33 -13.97
N PHE A 108 4.67 -8.65 -13.63
CA PHE A 108 6.03 -9.17 -13.84
C PHE A 108 6.33 -10.41 -12.98
N GLU A 109 5.90 -10.42 -11.71
CA GLU A 109 6.05 -11.57 -10.82
C GLU A 109 5.25 -12.78 -11.34
N GLN A 110 4.00 -12.58 -11.80
CA GLN A 110 3.21 -13.66 -12.39
C GLN A 110 3.82 -14.21 -13.68
N ASN A 111 4.39 -13.38 -14.55
CA ASN A 111 5.03 -13.85 -15.79
C ASN A 111 6.28 -14.70 -15.54
N LYS A 112 7.03 -14.46 -14.45
CA LYS A 112 8.15 -15.33 -14.06
C LYS A 112 7.70 -16.71 -13.63
N ASP A 113 6.54 -16.82 -12.98
CA ASP A 113 6.00 -18.10 -12.56
C ASP A 113 5.56 -18.95 -13.76
N PHE A 114 5.16 -18.33 -14.88
CA PHE A 114 4.83 -19.03 -16.12
C PHE A 114 6.07 -19.51 -16.93
N GLU A 115 7.17 -18.74 -16.95
CA GLU A 115 8.41 -19.17 -17.62
C GLU A 115 9.08 -20.37 -16.92
N GLY A 116 8.82 -20.59 -15.63
CA GLY A 116 9.26 -21.78 -14.89
C GLY A 116 8.51 -23.08 -15.25
N ILE A 117 7.39 -22.99 -15.99
CA ILE A 117 6.56 -24.14 -16.39
C ILE A 117 6.82 -24.54 -17.85
N ALA A 118 7.52 -23.71 -18.64
CA ALA A 118 7.79 -23.95 -20.06
C ALA A 118 8.96 -24.92 -20.36
N VAL A 119 9.37 -25.75 -19.39
CA VAL A 119 10.32 -26.86 -19.60
C VAL A 119 9.60 -28.20 -19.49
N ILE A 120 8.52 -28.37 -20.25
CA ILE A 120 8.08 -29.69 -20.68
C ILE A 120 8.02 -29.64 -22.20
N SER A 121 9.22 -29.72 -22.78
CA SER A 121 9.41 -29.96 -24.21
C SER A 121 8.67 -31.24 -24.58
N CYS A 122 7.60 -31.12 -25.36
CA CYS A 122 7.13 -32.22 -26.17
C CYS A 122 8.30 -32.72 -27.03
N PRO A 123 8.55 -34.03 -27.13
CA PRO A 123 9.16 -34.59 -28.31
C PRO A 123 8.04 -34.93 -29.29
N VAL A 124 7.92 -34.13 -30.34
CA VAL A 124 7.38 -34.58 -31.62
C VAL A 124 8.55 -35.22 -32.36
N GLU A 125 8.38 -36.48 -32.79
CA GLU A 125 8.85 -37.10 -34.05
C GLU A 125 8.85 -38.64 -33.88
N TYR A 126 7.91 -39.33 -34.54
CA TYR A 126 7.96 -39.85 -35.93
C TYR A 126 8.95 -41.01 -36.10
N LEU A 127 8.44 -42.24 -35.96
CA LEU A 127 8.49 -43.36 -36.92
C LEU A 127 7.71 -44.56 -36.39
#